data_AF-A0A4V1TNY8-F1
#
_entry.id   AF-A0A4V1TNY8-F1
#
_cell.length_a   1.000
_cell.length_b   1.000
_cell.length_c   1.000
_cell.angle_alpha   90.00
_cell.angle_beta   90.00
_cell.angle_gamma   90.00
#
_symmetry.space_group_name_H-M   'P 1'
#
loop_
_entity.id
_entity.type
_entity.pdbx_description
1 polymer ?
#
loop_
_entity_poly.entity_id
_entity_poly.type
_entity_poly.pdbx_seq_one_letter_code
_entity_poly.pdbx_strand_id
1 'polypeptide(L)' 'VFSGIASAYKPEELVGKHTVMVANLAPRKMKFGISEGMVLAASHGDEKAQPGIYVLNPWPGATPGMRVR' A
#
# COMPACT_ATOMS: atom_id res chain seq x y z
N VAL A 1 -8.76 2.86 2.69
CA VAL A 1 -8.13 1.54 2.43
C VAL A 1 -7.46 1.07 3.71
N PHE A 2 -7.57 -0.21 4.05
CA PHE A 2 -6.83 -0.82 5.16
C PHE A 2 -5.63 -1.61 4.63
N SER A 3 -4.47 -1.49 5.28
CA SER A 3 -3.20 -2.05 4.81
C SER A 3 -2.41 -2.71 5.93
N GLY A 4 -1.88 -3.90 5.69
CA GLY A 4 -1.10 -4.68 6.66
C GLY A 4 0.38 -4.26 6.76
N ILE A 5 0.66 -2.95 6.82
CA ILE A 5 2.01 -2.39 6.76
C ILE A 5 2.50 -1.78 8.08
N ALA A 6 1.72 -1.96 9.17
CA ALA A 6 1.97 -1.32 10.45
C ALA A 6 3.29 -1.75 11.11
N SER A 7 3.84 -2.92 10.76
CA SER A 7 5.14 -3.39 11.24
C SER A 7 6.32 -2.67 10.58
N ALA A 8 6.12 -2.03 9.43
CA ALA A 8 7.18 -1.43 8.63
C ALA A 8 7.17 0.10 8.65
N TYR A 9 6.03 0.74 8.93
CA TYR A 9 5.88 2.20 8.85
C TYR A 9 5.12 2.77 10.02
N LYS A 10 5.56 3.95 10.47
CA LYS A 10 4.77 4.77 11.40
C LYS A 10 3.74 5.60 10.62
N PRO A 11 2.57 5.92 11.21
CA PRO A 11 1.55 6.72 10.53
C PRO A 11 2.07 8.06 9.97
N GLU A 12 2.95 8.73 10.72
CA GLU A 12 3.49 10.05 10.35
C GLU A 12 4.38 9.99 9.11
N GLU A 13 5.01 8.83 8.86
CA GLU A 13 5.88 8.62 7.70
C GLU A 13 5.10 8.45 6.39
N LEU A 14 3.79 8.23 6.47
CA LEU A 14 2.91 8.00 5.32
C LEU A 14 2.13 9.25 4.91
N VAL A 15 2.02 10.24 5.80
CA VAL A 15 1.30 11.49 5.51
C VAL A 15 1.98 12.24 4.36
N GLY A 16 1.20 12.60 3.34
CA GLY A 16 1.69 13.33 2.17
C GLY A 16 2.44 12.48 1.14
N LYS A 17 2.62 11.17 1.37
CA LYS A 17 3.22 10.27 0.38
C LYS A 17 2.18 9.76 -0.61
N HIS A 18 2.58 9.69 -1.87
CA HIS A 18 1.82 8.99 -2.89
C HIS A 18 2.18 7.50 -2.91
N THR A 19 1.20 6.66 -3.19
CA THR A 19 1.39 5.22 -3.36
C THR A 19 0.59 4.69 -4.53
N VAL A 20 0.87 3.45 -4.94
CA VAL A 20 0.13 2.74 -5.96
C VAL A 20 -1.00 1.92 -5.33
N MET A 21 -2.20 2.03 -5.88
CA MET A 21 -3.39 1.34 -5.38
C MET A 21 -4.08 0.56 -6.49
N VAL A 22 -4.54 -0.65 -6.15
CA VAL A 22 -5.50 -1.41 -6.94
C VAL A 22 -6.90 -1.01 -6.50
N ALA A 23 -7.63 -0.33 -7.38
CA ALA A 23 -8.93 0.28 -7.09
C ALA A 23 -10.14 -0.46 -7.73
N ASN A 24 -9.91 -1.58 -8.43
CA ASN A 24 -10.96 -2.36 -9.08
C ASN A 24 -11.32 -3.65 -8.31
N LEU A 25 -10.81 -3.83 -7.09
CA LEU A 25 -11.15 -4.98 -6.26
C LEU A 25 -12.53 -4.78 -5.62
N ALA A 26 -13.28 -5.87 -5.49
CA ALA A 26 -14.50 -5.85 -4.70
C ALA A 26 -14.21 -5.41 -3.25
N PRO A 27 -15.07 -4.58 -2.64
CA PRO A 27 -14.85 -4.14 -1.26
C PRO A 27 -14.73 -5.33 -0.31
N ARG A 28 -13.67 -5.35 0.51
CA ARG A 28 -13.40 -6.44 1.45
C ARG A 28 -13.67 -6.00 2.87
N LYS A 29 -14.54 -6.72 3.57
CA LYS A 29 -14.75 -6.52 5.01
C LYS A 29 -13.52 -6.99 5.79
N MET A 30 -12.95 -6.09 6.59
CA MET A 30 -11.84 -6.33 7.50
C MET A 30 -12.27 -6.02 8.94
N LYS A 31 -11.38 -6.31 9.90
CA LYS A 31 -11.64 -6.10 11.34
C LYS A 31 -12.07 -4.67 11.68
N PHE A 32 -11.61 -3.68 10.93
CA PHE A 32 -11.79 -2.25 11.23
C PHE A 32 -12.79 -1.53 10.30
N GLY A 33 -13.44 -2.26 9.39
CA GLY A 33 -14.37 -1.68 8.42
C GLY A 33 -14.22 -2.31 7.04
N ILE A 34 -14.74 -1.63 6.02
CA ILE A 34 -14.67 -2.07 4.63
C ILE A 34 -13.45 -1.42 3.95
N SER A 35 -12.59 -2.24 3.32
CA SER A 35 -11.52 -1.73 2.47
C SER A 35 -11.95 -1.75 1.01
N GLU A 36 -11.90 -0.60 0.36
CA GLU A 36 -12.30 -0.42 -1.05
C GLU A 36 -11.13 -0.55 -2.05
N GLY A 37 -10.05 -1.19 -1.62
CA GLY A 37 -8.94 -1.54 -2.50
C GLY A 37 -7.70 -1.97 -1.73
N MET A 38 -6.56 -1.92 -2.40
CA MET A 38 -5.30 -2.47 -1.91
C MET A 38 -4.13 -1.56 -2.27
N VAL A 39 -3.33 -1.18 -1.28
CA VAL A 39 -2.03 -0.54 -1.49
C VAL A 39 -1.03 -1.60 -1.95
N LEU A 40 -0.22 -1.28 -2.96
CA LEU A 40 0.84 -2.17 -3.43
C LEU A 40 2.13 -1.95 -2.64
N ALA A 41 2.73 -3.06 -2.21
CA ALA A 41 4.03 -3.09 -1.57
C ALA A 41 4.81 -4.31 -2.08
N ALA A 42 6.13 -4.19 -2.11
CA ALA A 42 7.04 -5.30 -2.36
C ALA A 42 7.50 -5.89 -1.02
N SER A 43 7.57 -7.21 -0.94
CA SER A 43 8.21 -7.94 0.14
C SER A 43 8.89 -9.16 -0.43
N HIS A 44 9.91 -9.66 0.26
CA HIS A 44 10.54 -10.91 -0.14
C HIS A 44 9.58 -12.09 0.11
N GLY A 45 9.61 -13.11 -0.75
CA GLY A 45 8.77 -14.30 -0.59
C GLY A 45 9.15 -15.15 0.63
N ASP A 46 10.41 -15.07 1.06
CA ASP A 46 10.89 -15.58 2.34
C ASP A 46 11.22 -14.40 3.28
N GLU A 47 10.29 -14.09 4.18
CA GLU A 47 10.44 -13.01 5.17
C GLU A 47 11.54 -13.28 6.20
N LYS A 48 11.95 -14.54 6.40
CA LYS A 48 13.04 -14.86 7.33
C LYS A 48 14.40 -14.55 6.73
N ALA A 49 14.54 -14.76 5.42
CA ALA A 49 15.76 -14.42 4.69
C ALA A 49 15.90 -12.91 4.47
N GLN A 50 14.80 -12.23 4.14
CA GLN A 50 14.79 -10.79 3.91
C GLN A 50 13.50 -10.16 4.44
N PRO A 51 13.47 -9.74 5.72
CA PRO A 51 12.32 -9.06 6.27
C PRO A 51 12.19 -7.67 5.65
N GLY A 52 10.96 -7.23 5.45
CA GLY A 52 10.66 -5.86 5.02
C GLY A 52 9.44 -5.79 4.11
N ILE A 53 8.66 -4.73 4.32
CA ILE A 53 7.56 -4.35 3.45
C ILE A 53 7.92 -2.99 2.88
N TYR A 54 7.98 -2.89 1.56
CA TYR A 54 8.37 -1.70 0.83
C TYR A 54 7.18 -1.18 0.03
N VAL A 55 6.47 -0.19 0.57
CA VAL A 55 5.35 0.45 -0.12
C VAL A 55 5.85 1.06 -1.43
N LEU A 56 5.14 0.77 -2.53
CA LEU A 56 5.51 1.30 -3.84
C LEU A 56 5.11 2.78 -3.92
N ASN A 57 6.09 3.60 -4.28
CA ASN A 57 5.90 5.02 -4.51
C ASN A 57 5.99 5.31 -6.01
N PRO A 58 5.10 6.13 -6.56
CA PRO A 58 5.20 6.53 -7.95
C PRO A 58 6.37 7.51 -8.15
N TRP A 59 6.85 7.61 -9.38
CA TRP A 59 7.90 8.55 -9.74
C TRP A 59 7.43 10.01 -9.56
N PRO A 60 8.34 10.96 -9.24
CA PRO A 60 7.99 12.37 -9.14
C PRO A 60 7.25 12.89 -10.38
N GLY A 61 6.23 13.72 -10.16
CA GLY A 61 5.33 14.23 -11.20
C GLY A 61 4.05 13.41 -11.39
N ALA A 62 3.98 12.19 -10.82
CA ALA A 62 2.72 11.46 -10.74
C ALA A 62 1.73 12.18 -9.81
N THR A 63 0.47 12.30 -10.25
CA THR A 63 -0.61 12.92 -9.47
C THR A 63 -1.65 11.87 -9.05
N PRO A 64 -2.42 12.13 -7.97
CA PRO A 64 -3.52 11.24 -7.58
C PRO A 64 -4.50 10.98 -8.72
N GLY A 65 -4.94 9.73 -8.85
CA GLY A 65 -5.91 9.29 -9.87
C GLY A 65 -5.31 8.96 -11.25
N MET A 66 -4.00 9.15 -11.46
CA MET A 66 -3.34 8.67 -12.68
C MET A 66 -3.47 7.14 -12.80
N ARG A 67 -3.78 6.66 -14.01
CA ARG A 67 -3.86 5.23 -14.29
C ARG A 67 -2.46 4.61 -14.34
N VAL A 68 -2.27 3.55 -13.56
CA VAL A 68 -1.10 2.67 -13.63
C VAL A 68 -1.23 1.81 -14.89
N ARG A 69 -0.13 1.61 -15.62
CA ARG A 69 -0.05 0.77 -16.82
C ARG A 69 1.08 -0.23 -16.69
#